data_AF-A0A2V9QXI5-F1
#
_entry.id   AF-A0A2V9QXI5-F1
#
_cell.length_a   1.000
_cell.length_b   1.000
_cell.length_c   1.000
_cell.angle_alpha   90.00
_cell.angle_beta   90.00
_cell.angle_gamma   90.00
#
_symmetry.space_group_name_H-M   'P 1'
#
loop_
_entity.id
_entity.type
_entity.pdbx_description
1 polymer ?
#
loop_
_entity_poly.entity_id
_entity_poly.type
_entity_poly.pdbx_seq_one_letter_code
_entity_poly.pdbx_strand_id
1 'polypeptide(L)'
;MGTKATRAKLSTTVAHENLQYLTALVRSGKAGSLAEAVDEAVEHLRRSENRRQLAAATTEYYASLMPEALNEESDISNSLRRSAEKVDFDREL
;
A
#
# COMPACT_ATOMS: atom_id res chain seq x y z
N MET A 1 -2.60 28.62 -5.29
CA MET A 1 -1.31 28.21 -5.86
C MET A 1 -0.65 27.26 -4.87
N GLY A 2 -0.60 25.95 -5.19
CA GLY A 2 0.01 24.96 -4.31
C GLY A 2 1.51 25.24 -4.16
N THR A 3 1.99 25.30 -2.92
CA THR A 3 3.42 25.44 -2.63
C THR A 3 4.15 24.24 -3.21
N LYS A 4 5.05 24.45 -4.18
CA LYS A 4 5.97 23.40 -4.63
C LYS A 4 6.74 22.94 -3.40
N ALA A 5 6.48 21.72 -2.93
CA ALA A 5 7.16 21.16 -1.79
C ALA A 5 8.67 21.20 -2.04
N THR A 6 9.42 21.88 -1.16
CA THR A 6 10.86 22.01 -1.27
C THR A 6 11.49 20.63 -1.04
N ARG A 7 11.98 20.00 -2.10
CA ARG A 7 12.57 18.66 -2.02
C ARG A 7 13.90 18.74 -1.26
N ALA A 8 14.03 17.96 -0.19
CA ALA A 8 15.29 17.85 0.53
C ALA A 8 16.37 17.20 -0.35
N LYS A 9 17.58 17.76 -0.35
CA LYS A 9 18.73 17.11 -0.98
C LYS A 9 19.19 15.98 -0.09
N LEU A 10 19.19 14.76 -0.61
CA LEU A 10 19.67 13.57 0.08
C LEU A 10 20.95 13.08 -0.61
N SER A 11 22.03 12.93 0.16
CA SER A 11 23.22 12.22 -0.28
C SER A 11 23.32 10.95 0.55
N THR A 12 23.20 9.80 -0.11
CA THR A 12 23.24 8.50 0.55
C THR A 12 24.07 7.51 -0.26
N THR A 13 24.67 6.55 0.43
CA THR A 13 25.39 5.44 -0.22
C THR A 13 24.44 4.27 -0.37
N VAL A 14 24.38 3.70 -1.57
CA VAL A 14 23.55 2.53 -1.87
C VAL A 14 24.44 1.39 -2.38
N ALA A 15 23.99 0.16 -2.17
CA ALA A 15 24.63 -1.00 -2.76
C ALA A 15 24.59 -0.91 -4.30
N HIS A 16 25.57 -1.52 -4.95
CA HIS A 16 25.71 -1.47 -6.41
C HIS A 16 24.47 -2.03 -7.14
N GLU A 17 23.93 -3.14 -6.63
CA GLU A 17 22.70 -3.77 -7.10
C GLU A 17 21.47 -2.85 -7.02
N ASN A 18 21.33 -2.07 -5.94
CA ASN A 18 20.24 -1.11 -5.80
C ASN A 18 20.36 0.02 -6.83
N LEU A 19 21.58 0.50 -7.08
CA LEU A 19 21.83 1.50 -8.11
C LEU A 19 21.49 0.97 -9.52
N GLN A 20 21.83 -0.29 -9.81
CA GLN A 20 21.47 -0.94 -11.07
C GLN A 20 19.94 -1.02 -11.24
N TYR A 21 19.22 -1.43 -10.20
CA TYR A 21 17.76 -1.50 -10.22
C TYR A 21 17.12 -0.13 -10.49
N LEU A 22 17.52 0.90 -9.76
CA LEU A 22 17.00 2.27 -9.96
C LEU A 22 17.32 2.81 -11.35
N THR A 23 18.52 2.52 -11.87
CA THR A 23 18.90 2.89 -13.23
C THR A 23 18.09 2.15 -14.29
N ALA A 24 17.76 0.88 -14.05
CA ALA A 24 16.91 0.09 -14.93
C ALA A 24 15.48 0.64 -15.00
N LEU A 25 14.93 1.12 -13.87
CA LEU A 25 13.63 1.79 -13.84
C LEU A 25 13.62 3.03 -14.74
N VAL A 26 14.66 3.87 -14.64
CA VAL A 26 14.81 5.06 -15.49
C VAL A 26 14.95 4.67 -16.97
N ARG A 27 15.79 3.67 -17.29
CA ARG A 27 15.99 3.21 -18.67
C ARG A 27 14.73 2.62 -19.29
N SER A 28 13.89 1.96 -18.48
CA SER A 28 12.62 1.39 -18.93
C SER A 28 11.50 2.42 -19.09
N GLY A 29 11.75 3.69 -18.76
CA GLY A 29 10.76 4.76 -18.80
C GLY A 29 9.72 4.70 -17.67
N LYS A 30 9.91 3.81 -16.70
CA LYS A 30 9.04 3.72 -15.51
C LYS A 30 9.23 4.91 -14.56
N ALA A 31 10.42 5.53 -14.58
CA ALA A 31 10.70 6.76 -13.86
C ALA A 31 11.45 7.75 -14.77
N GLY A 32 11.15 9.04 -14.67
CA GLY A 32 11.82 10.11 -15.42
C GLY A 32 13.15 10.55 -14.81
N SER A 33 13.45 10.18 -13.57
CA SER A 33 14.71 10.49 -12.91
C SER A 33 15.07 9.46 -11.83
N LEU A 34 16.33 9.44 -11.40
CA LEU A 34 16.75 8.61 -10.27
C LEU A 34 16.00 8.98 -8.98
N ALA A 35 15.70 10.27 -8.81
CA ALA A 35 14.97 10.78 -7.66
C ALA A 35 13.53 10.24 -7.63
N GLU A 36 12.88 10.22 -8.80
CA GLU A 36 11.53 9.65 -8.97
C GLU A 36 11.53 8.12 -8.80
N ALA A 37 12.54 7.42 -9.32
CA ALA A 37 12.69 5.97 -9.12
C ALA A 37 12.83 5.60 -7.63
N VAL A 38 13.51 6.45 -6.84
CA VAL A 38 13.59 6.29 -5.39
C VAL A 38 12.24 6.55 -4.73
N ASP A 39 11.53 7.61 -5.13
CA ASP A 39 10.20 7.90 -4.59
C ASP A 39 9.24 6.72 -4.82
N GLU A 40 9.23 6.13 -6.02
CA GLU A 40 8.43 4.95 -6.33
C GLU A 40 8.80 3.75 -5.45
N ALA A 41 10.10 3.47 -5.31
CA ALA A 41 10.56 2.36 -4.47
C ALA A 41 10.12 2.54 -3.00
N VAL A 42 10.21 3.76 -2.47
CA VAL A 42 9.75 4.08 -1.10
C VAL A 42 8.24 3.90 -0.97
N GLU A 43 7.46 4.37 -1.95
CA GLU A 43 6.00 4.19 -1.93
C GLU A 43 5.61 2.72 -2.01
N HIS A 44 6.31 1.91 -2.79
CA HIS A 44 6.10 0.47 -2.82
C HIS A 44 6.38 -0.18 -1.46
N LEU A 45 7.48 0.21 -0.80
CA LEU A 45 7.81 -0.28 0.54
C LEU A 45 6.74 0.12 1.56
N ARG A 46 6.34 1.40 1.57
CA ARG A 46 5.28 1.92 2.46
C ARG A 46 3.97 1.17 2.30
N ARG A 47 3.53 0.92 1.06
CA ARG A 47 2.31 0.13 0.81
C ARG A 47 2.43 -1.28 1.36
N SER A 48 3.60 -1.90 1.23
CA SER A 48 3.85 -3.23 1.78
C SER A 48 3.81 -3.24 3.31
N GLU A 49 4.48 -2.28 3.95
CA GLU A 49 4.49 -2.12 5.40
C GLU A 49 3.10 -1.82 5.96
N ASN A 50 2.36 -0.90 5.33
CA ASN A 50 0.99 -0.58 5.72
C ASN A 50 0.08 -1.81 5.63
N ARG A 51 0.20 -2.62 4.56
CA ARG A 51 -0.56 -3.89 4.46
C ARG A 51 -0.21 -4.86 5.58
N ARG A 52 1.09 -4.98 5.92
CA ARG A 52 1.54 -5.86 7.00
C ARG A 52 1.04 -5.37 8.36
N GLN A 53 1.09 -4.07 8.62
CA GLN A 53 0.59 -3.45 9.85
C GLN A 53 -0.93 -3.62 9.96
N LEU A 54 -1.67 -3.41 8.86
CA LEU A 54 -3.10 -3.63 8.82
C LEU A 54 -3.45 -5.09 9.14
N ALA A 55 -2.78 -6.05 8.50
CA ALA A 55 -3.01 -7.47 8.79
C ALA A 55 -2.73 -7.84 10.25
N ALA A 56 -1.66 -7.29 10.83
CA ALA A 56 -1.34 -7.49 12.24
C ALA A 56 -2.42 -6.89 13.16
N ALA A 57 -2.83 -5.64 12.90
CA ALA A 57 -3.87 -4.95 13.68
C ALA A 57 -5.23 -5.65 13.56
N THR A 58 -5.61 -6.13 12.38
CA THR A 58 -6.82 -6.92 12.18
C THR A 58 -6.76 -8.23 12.96
N THR A 59 -5.61 -8.92 12.96
CA THR A 59 -5.45 -10.15 13.74
C THR A 59 -5.60 -9.89 15.23
N GLU A 60 -4.96 -8.84 15.74
CA GLU A 60 -5.05 -8.43 17.14
C GLU A 60 -6.48 -8.05 17.54
N TYR A 61 -7.17 -7.30 16.67
CA TYR A 61 -8.57 -6.93 16.85
C TYR A 61 -9.44 -8.17 17.08
N TYR A 62 -9.45 -9.13 16.15
CA TYR A 62 -10.25 -10.35 16.29
C TYR A 62 -9.84 -11.21 17.48
N ALA A 63 -8.55 -11.27 17.82
CA ALA A 63 -8.07 -12.01 19.00
C ALA A 63 -8.55 -11.39 20.33
N SER A 64 -8.84 -10.08 20.34
CA SER A 64 -9.31 -9.35 21.53
C SER A 64 -10.83 -9.42 21.75
N LEU A 65 -11.59 -9.94 20.78
CA LEU A 65 -13.06 -9.95 20.84
C LEU A 65 -13.60 -11.08 21.73
N MET A 66 -14.67 -10.77 22.47
CA MET A 66 -15.47 -11.77 23.18
C MET A 66 -16.30 -12.60 22.17
N PRO A 67 -16.68 -13.84 22.51
CA PRO A 67 -17.41 -14.73 21.60
C PRO A 67 -18.68 -14.13 20.98
N GLU A 68 -19.41 -13.31 21.74
CA GLU A 68 -20.62 -12.63 21.26
C GLU A 68 -20.30 -11.60 20.16
N ALA A 69 -19.21 -10.84 20.33
CA ALA A 69 -18.78 -9.84 19.37
C ALA A 69 -18.20 -10.48 18.09
N LEU A 70 -17.60 -11.68 18.19
CA LEU A 70 -17.17 -12.45 17.01
C LEU A 70 -18.36 -12.89 16.15
N ASN A 71 -19.48 -13.27 16.77
CA ASN A 71 -20.69 -13.65 16.04
C ASN A 71 -21.30 -12.44 15.31
N GLU A 72 -21.38 -11.28 15.97
CA GLU A 72 -21.87 -10.06 15.36
C GLU A 72 -21.02 -9.63 14.15
N GLU A 73 -19.70 -9.70 14.27
CA GLU A 73 -18.77 -9.37 13.19
C GLU A 73 -18.89 -10.35 12.00
N SER A 74 -19.11 -11.64 12.29
CA SER A 74 -19.43 -12.64 11.26
C SER A 74 -20.75 -12.33 10.54
N ASP A 75 -21.77 -11.90 11.28
CA ASP A 75 -23.08 -11.54 10.71
C ASP A 75 -22.98 -10.29 9.82
N ILE A 76 -22.23 -9.27 10.25
CA ILE A 76 -21.93 -8.07 9.48
C ILE A 76 -21.17 -8.43 8.20
N SER A 77 -20.10 -9.23 8.31
CA SER A 77 -19.31 -9.68 7.16
C SER A 77 -20.17 -10.44 6.13
N ASN A 78 -21.05 -11.32 6.59
CA ASN A 78 -21.99 -12.04 5.73
C ASN A 78 -23.03 -11.12 5.07
N SER A 79 -23.51 -10.10 5.78
CA SER A 79 -24.42 -9.09 5.23
C SER A 79 -23.76 -8.24 4.13
N LEU A 80 -22.52 -7.81 4.38
CA LEU A 80 -21.69 -7.08 3.42
C LEU A 80 -21.43 -7.92 2.17
N ARG A 81 -21.03 -9.18 2.33
CA ARG A 81 -20.80 -10.10 1.20
C ARG A 81 -22.04 -10.24 0.31
N ARG A 82 -23.21 -10.49 0.90
CA ARG A 82 -24.48 -10.61 0.17
C ARG A 82 -24.90 -9.31 -0.51
N SER A 83 -24.51 -8.16 0.02
CA SER A 83 -24.77 -6.85 -0.59
C SER A 83 -23.82 -6.59 -1.75
N ALA A 84 -22.53 -6.94 -1.60
CA ALA A 84 -21.52 -6.81 -2.64
C ALA A 84 -21.78 -7.75 -3.84
N GLU A 85 -22.31 -8.96 -3.61
CA GLU A 85 -22.74 -9.88 -4.68
C GLU A 85 -23.84 -9.30 -5.59
N LYS A 86 -24.56 -8.26 -5.13
CA LYS A 86 -25.59 -7.57 -5.93
C LYS A 86 -25.06 -6.35 -6.68
N VAL A 87 -23.81 -5.95 -6.42
CA VAL A 87 -23.15 -4.83 -7.10
C VAL A 87 -22.30 -5.39 -8.21
N ASP A 88 -22.65 -5.05 -9.45
CA ASP A 88 -21.86 -5.40 -10.63
C ASP A 88 -20.74 -4.38 -10.81
N PHE A 89 -19.58 -4.67 -10.20
CA PHE A 89 -18.40 -3.81 -10.26
C PHE A 89 -17.73 -3.76 -11.64
N ASP A 90 -18.09 -4.67 -12.57
CA ASP A 90 -17.56 -4.70 -13.93
C ASP A 90 -18.31 -3.73 -14.86
N ARG A 91 -19.45 -3.19 -14.42
CA ARG A 91 -20.28 -2.25 -15.21
C ARG A 91 -19.99 -0.76 -14.96
N GLU A 92 -19.15 -0.44 -13.97
CA GLU A 92 -18.79 0.93 -13.59
C GLU A 92 -17.37 1.38 -14.01
N LEU A 93 -16.70 0.61 -14.89
CA LEU A 93 -15.41 0.99 -15.53
C LEU A 93 -15.60 1.28 -17.02
#